data_AF-A0A916HQJ0-F1
#
_entry.id   AF-A0A916HQJ0-F1
#
_cell.length_a   1.000
_cell.length_b   1.000
_cell.length_c   1.000
_cell.angle_alpha   90.00
_cell.angle_beta   90.00
_cell.angle_gamma   90.00
#
_symmetry.space_group_name_H-M   'P 1'
#
loop_
_entity.id
_entity.type
_entity.pdbx_description
1 polymer ?
#
loop_
_entity_poly.entity_id
_entity_poly.type
_entity_poly.pdbx_seq_one_letter_code
_entity_poly.pdbx_strand_id
1 'polypeptide(L)'
;NNPRGGGVSRRVEGEDRNELRAAVSQLDVPNGMSVIARTAGIGRSAEELQWDLNYLMQLWRAVEDAAKLQPGAYLIYQESSLVIRAIRDYYHPDIGEILIDTEAIFEQAQQFMAHVMPDNVHRVKLYKDDVPLFSRFQIEHQIETAYGRQVPLPSGGAIVIDHTEALVSIDVNSARATKGSDIEATAFNTNLEAADELARPLRLRDLGGLIVVDFIDMESAKNQREVETRLRDALRYDRARIQLGKISRFGLMELSRQRLRPALAESAYIACPRCHGVGHIRGTESTALHILRILQEEAMKDNTAQIVAQVPVDVATFLLNEKRTDVLSIETRFKVSILLVPNRHLETPNYKVERLRHDDLNQAEPLPLSFDLVEGPEEQDVAKAKKEEAKEVRQEAVVKGITPAQPAP
;
A
#
# COMPACT_ATOMS: atom_id res chain seq x y z
N ASN A 1 -11.76 13.62 29.34
CA ASN A 1 -13.15 13.58 28.81
C ASN A 1 -13.70 14.99 28.70
N ASN A 2 -13.95 15.45 27.47
CA ASN A 2 -14.49 16.78 27.20
C ASN A 2 -16.02 16.65 27.02
N PRO A 3 -16.87 17.19 27.92
CA PRO A 3 -18.33 17.03 27.85
C PRO A 3 -18.97 17.67 26.59
N ARG A 4 -18.20 18.44 25.81
CA ARG A 4 -18.59 18.99 24.50
C ARG A 4 -17.99 18.22 23.30
N GLY A 5 -17.42 17.04 23.51
CA GLY A 5 -16.68 16.28 22.49
C GLY A 5 -17.54 15.59 21.42
N GLY A 6 -18.86 15.56 21.58
CA GLY A 6 -19.78 14.93 20.62
C GLY A 6 -20.13 15.85 19.43
N GLY A 7 -20.57 15.26 18.31
CA GLY A 7 -20.92 16.05 17.13
C GLY A 7 -21.38 15.25 15.91
N VAL A 8 -21.48 15.93 14.78
CA VAL A 8 -21.86 15.35 13.48
C VAL A 8 -20.63 15.31 12.57
N SER A 9 -20.50 14.26 11.76
CA SER A 9 -19.46 14.14 10.74
C SER A 9 -19.35 15.40 9.88
N ARG A 10 -18.12 15.84 9.60
CA ARG A 10 -17.83 17.04 8.81
C ARG A 10 -18.26 16.93 7.34
N ARG A 11 -18.55 15.72 6.86
CA ARG A 11 -19.03 15.46 5.50
C ARG A 11 -20.50 15.82 5.30
N VAL A 12 -21.26 15.97 6.38
CA VAL A 12 -22.66 16.37 6.32
C VAL A 12 -22.70 17.90 6.35
N GLU A 13 -23.31 18.50 5.34
CA GLU A 13 -23.44 19.95 5.17
C GLU A 13 -24.91 20.32 4.94
N GLY A 14 -25.24 21.60 5.09
CA GLY A 14 -26.61 22.09 4.82
C GLY A 14 -27.66 21.60 5.81
N GLU A 15 -28.86 21.33 5.31
CA GLU A 15 -30.05 20.94 6.09
C GLU A 15 -29.87 19.57 6.76
N ASP A 16 -29.33 18.58 6.05
CA ASP A 16 -29.03 17.23 6.57
C ASP A 16 -28.21 17.27 7.86
N ARG A 17 -27.28 18.23 7.98
CA ARG A 17 -26.45 18.38 9.17
C ARG A 17 -27.27 18.87 10.37
N ASN A 18 -28.21 19.77 10.13
CA ASN A 18 -29.06 20.30 11.18
C ASN A 18 -30.05 19.24 11.66
N GLU A 19 -30.64 18.48 10.73
CA GLU A 19 -31.52 17.36 11.06
C GLU A 19 -30.79 16.27 11.85
N LEU A 20 -29.62 15.84 11.39
CA LEU A 20 -28.82 14.83 12.09
C LEU A 20 -28.37 15.33 13.47
N ARG A 21 -28.03 16.62 13.60
CA ARG A 21 -27.69 17.21 14.90
C ARG A 21 -28.89 17.25 15.84
N ALA A 22 -30.09 17.53 15.33
CA ALA A 22 -31.31 17.51 16.10
C ALA A 22 -31.63 16.08 16.59
N ALA A 23 -31.54 15.08 15.71
CA ALA A 23 -31.73 13.68 16.08
C ALA A 23 -30.72 13.21 17.13
N VAL A 24 -29.43 13.56 16.98
CA VAL A 24 -28.38 13.22 17.96
C VAL A 24 -28.60 13.87 19.32
N SER A 25 -29.18 15.08 19.35
CA SER A 25 -29.48 15.77 20.61
C SER A 25 -30.61 15.11 21.42
N GLN A 26 -31.41 14.25 20.79
CA GLN A 26 -32.48 13.50 21.44
C GLN A 26 -32.00 12.16 22.03
N LEU A 27 -30.74 11.78 21.77
CA LEU A 27 -30.17 10.53 22.27
C LEU A 27 -29.88 10.60 23.77
N ASP A 28 -30.21 9.53 24.48
CA ASP A 28 -29.85 9.34 25.89
C ASP A 28 -28.41 8.80 25.98
N VAL A 29 -27.45 9.73 26.05
CA VAL A 29 -26.02 9.44 26.17
C VAL A 29 -25.59 9.48 27.65
N PRO A 30 -25.06 8.39 28.22
CA PRO A 30 -24.61 8.37 29.61
C PRO A 30 -23.55 9.42 29.93
N ASN A 31 -23.59 9.93 31.17
CA ASN A 31 -22.66 10.93 31.65
C ASN A 31 -21.20 10.47 31.51
N GLY A 32 -20.36 11.33 30.94
CA GLY A 32 -18.93 11.06 30.73
C GLY A 32 -18.59 10.43 29.38
N MET A 33 -19.59 10.08 28.57
CA MET A 33 -19.42 9.61 27.19
C MET A 33 -19.76 10.69 26.17
N SER A 34 -19.27 10.53 24.93
CA SER A 34 -19.58 11.44 23.82
C SER A 34 -19.76 10.63 22.54
N VAL A 35 -20.78 10.96 21.75
CA VAL A 35 -21.11 10.26 20.50
C VAL A 35 -20.85 11.17 19.30
N ILE A 36 -20.38 10.57 18.20
CA ILE A 36 -20.21 11.27 16.92
C ILE A 36 -21.06 10.56 15.87
N ALA A 37 -22.04 11.26 15.30
CA ALA A 37 -22.86 10.73 14.23
C ALA A 37 -22.08 10.66 12.90
N ARG A 38 -22.11 9.49 12.27
CA ARG A 38 -21.48 9.22 10.98
C ARG A 38 -22.40 9.67 9.82
N THR A 39 -21.83 9.81 8.63
CA THR A 39 -22.58 10.12 7.39
C THR A 39 -23.69 9.12 7.08
N ALA A 40 -23.54 7.85 7.47
CA ALA A 40 -24.57 6.83 7.30
C ALA A 40 -25.83 7.06 8.18
N GLY A 41 -25.77 8.00 9.14
CA GLY A 41 -26.91 8.38 9.96
C GLY A 41 -27.84 9.42 9.33
N ILE A 42 -27.53 9.95 8.14
CA ILE A 42 -28.41 10.89 7.43
C ILE A 42 -29.74 10.19 7.11
N GLY A 43 -30.87 10.85 7.38
CA GLY A 43 -32.21 10.31 7.14
C GLY A 43 -32.67 9.24 8.13
N ARG A 44 -31.88 8.94 9.16
CA ARG A 44 -32.28 8.01 10.23
C ARG A 44 -32.99 8.73 11.35
N SER A 45 -33.98 8.05 11.92
CA SER A 45 -34.76 8.55 13.06
C SER A 45 -33.94 8.53 14.35
N ALA A 46 -34.35 9.33 15.33
CA ALA A 46 -33.71 9.32 16.66
C ALA A 46 -33.82 7.95 17.33
N GLU A 47 -34.88 7.19 17.08
CA GLU A 47 -35.10 5.84 17.62
C GLU A 47 -34.09 4.83 17.06
N GLU A 48 -33.86 4.84 15.75
CA GLU A 48 -32.84 4.00 15.10
C GLU A 48 -31.43 4.34 15.63
N LEU A 49 -31.12 5.64 15.77
CA LEU A 49 -29.84 6.08 16.31
C LEU A 49 -29.66 5.70 17.79
N GLN A 50 -30.74 5.71 18.59
CA GLN A 50 -30.72 5.27 19.98
C GLN A 50 -30.52 3.76 20.07
N TRP A 51 -31.13 3.01 19.16
CA TRP A 51 -30.93 1.56 19.09
C TRP A 51 -29.46 1.20 18.79
N ASP A 52 -28.83 1.89 17.82
CA ASP A 52 -27.40 1.71 17.51
C ASP A 52 -26.51 2.11 18.72
N LEU A 53 -26.84 3.21 19.39
CA LEU A 53 -26.16 3.61 20.63
C LEU A 53 -26.29 2.53 21.72
N ASN A 54 -27.48 1.96 21.91
CA ASN A 54 -27.71 0.90 22.90
C ASN A 54 -26.88 -0.36 22.59
N TYR A 55 -26.74 -0.73 21.31
CA TYR A 55 -25.85 -1.81 20.90
C TYR A 55 -24.39 -1.52 21.23
N LEU A 56 -23.90 -0.31 20.91
CA LEU A 56 -22.54 0.11 21.28
C LEU A 56 -22.32 0.14 22.79
N MET A 57 -23.34 0.49 23.58
CA MET A 57 -23.30 0.45 25.03
C MET A 57 -23.22 -0.97 25.60
N GLN A 58 -23.94 -1.94 25.00
CA GLN A 58 -23.80 -3.35 25.37
C GLN A 58 -22.39 -3.87 25.06
N LEU A 59 -21.85 -3.49 23.90
CA LEU A 59 -20.46 -3.79 23.54
C LEU A 59 -19.47 -3.21 24.53
N TRP A 60 -19.64 -1.94 24.91
CA TRP A 60 -18.79 -1.29 25.90
C TRP A 60 -18.81 -2.02 27.25
N ARG A 61 -19.99 -2.42 27.74
CA ARG A 61 -20.12 -3.15 29.01
C ARG A 61 -19.40 -4.50 28.97
N ALA A 62 -19.56 -5.27 27.89
CA ALA A 62 -18.86 -6.54 27.75
C ALA A 62 -17.33 -6.37 27.68
N VAL A 63 -16.84 -5.30 27.03
CA VAL A 63 -15.42 -4.95 27.03
C VAL A 63 -14.93 -4.60 28.43
N GLU A 64 -15.72 -3.82 29.19
CA GLU A 64 -15.39 -3.45 30.57
C GLU A 64 -15.37 -4.67 31.51
N ASP A 65 -16.33 -5.57 31.39
CA ASP A 65 -16.42 -6.79 32.18
C ASP A 65 -15.27 -7.75 31.83
N ALA A 66 -14.98 -7.92 30.54
CA ALA A 66 -13.87 -8.74 30.09
C ALA A 66 -12.51 -8.18 30.52
N ALA A 67 -12.34 -6.86 30.58
CA ALA A 67 -11.11 -6.22 31.07
C ALA A 67 -10.84 -6.51 32.56
N LYS A 68 -11.91 -6.75 33.35
CA LYS A 68 -11.82 -7.07 34.78
C LYS A 68 -11.58 -8.56 35.05
N LEU A 69 -11.75 -9.42 34.05
CA LEU A 69 -11.74 -10.88 34.24
C LEU A 69 -10.36 -11.45 34.62
N GLN A 70 -9.29 -10.91 34.02
CA GLN A 70 -7.94 -11.42 34.22
C GLN A 70 -6.92 -10.27 34.33
N PRO A 71 -5.89 -10.38 35.20
CA PRO A 71 -4.74 -9.48 35.18
C PRO A 71 -3.74 -9.87 34.08
N GLY A 72 -3.17 -8.87 33.39
CA GLY A 72 -2.16 -9.06 32.35
C GLY A 72 -2.59 -8.56 30.97
N ALA A 73 -1.77 -8.79 29.94
CA ALA A 73 -2.06 -8.40 28.56
C ALA A 73 -2.72 -9.57 27.80
N TYR A 74 -3.96 -9.38 27.37
CA TYR A 74 -4.73 -10.32 26.55
C TYR A 74 -5.70 -9.61 25.61
N LEU A 75 -6.08 -10.27 24.53
CA LEU A 75 -7.03 -9.75 23.56
C LEU A 75 -8.47 -9.75 24.13
N ILE A 76 -9.02 -8.56 24.36
CA ILE A 76 -10.39 -8.40 24.90
C ILE A 76 -11.43 -8.48 23.78
N TYR A 77 -11.25 -7.67 22.74
CA TYR A 77 -12.17 -7.56 21.62
C TYR A 77 -11.38 -7.58 20.30
N GLN A 78 -11.77 -8.47 19.40
CA GLN A 78 -11.26 -8.49 18.04
C GLN A 78 -12.26 -7.76 17.15
N GLU A 79 -11.81 -6.69 16.50
CA GLU A 79 -12.61 -5.98 15.49
C GLU A 79 -13.11 -6.99 14.45
N SER A 80 -14.38 -6.84 14.07
CA SER A 80 -15.13 -7.81 13.28
C SER A 80 -14.43 -8.27 11.99
N SER A 81 -14.81 -9.47 11.54
CA SER A 81 -14.46 -10.03 10.23
C SER A 81 -14.53 -8.96 9.13
N LEU A 82 -13.62 -9.05 8.14
CA LEU A 82 -13.54 -8.11 7.03
C LEU A 82 -14.90 -7.86 6.38
N VAL A 83 -15.75 -8.88 6.29
CA VAL A 83 -17.10 -8.78 5.71
C VAL A 83 -18.04 -7.92 6.56
N ILE A 84 -18.07 -8.12 7.87
CA ILE A 84 -18.89 -7.30 8.77
C ILE A 84 -18.44 -5.84 8.72
N ARG A 85 -17.12 -5.62 8.69
CA ARG A 85 -16.53 -4.29 8.51
C ARG A 85 -16.92 -3.69 7.15
N ALA A 86 -16.89 -4.50 6.10
CA ALA A 86 -17.26 -4.06 4.75
C ALA A 86 -18.74 -3.66 4.68
N ILE A 87 -19.64 -4.44 5.27
CA ILE A 87 -21.07 -4.10 5.35
C ILE A 87 -21.25 -2.81 6.15
N ARG A 88 -20.72 -2.74 7.38
CA ARG A 88 -20.84 -1.55 8.24
C ARG A 88 -20.34 -0.28 7.55
N ASP A 89 -19.22 -0.38 6.85
CA ASP A 89 -18.59 0.80 6.29
C ASP A 89 -19.16 1.13 4.89
N TYR A 90 -19.37 0.14 4.00
CA TYR A 90 -19.76 0.30 2.58
C TYR A 90 -21.23 0.11 2.24
N TYR A 91 -22.06 -0.38 3.16
CA TYR A 91 -23.47 -0.55 2.84
C TYR A 91 -24.17 0.80 2.58
N HIS A 92 -24.92 0.86 1.48
CA HIS A 92 -25.79 1.97 1.12
C HIS A 92 -27.16 1.41 0.73
N PRO A 93 -28.28 2.12 1.02
CA PRO A 93 -29.62 1.65 0.64
C PRO A 93 -29.81 1.36 -0.86
N ASP A 94 -28.98 1.94 -1.73
CA ASP A 94 -29.01 1.70 -3.18
C ASP A 94 -28.36 0.36 -3.59
N ILE A 95 -27.69 -0.34 -2.68
CA ILE A 95 -27.09 -1.64 -2.96
C ILE A 95 -28.18 -2.71 -3.01
N GLY A 96 -28.45 -3.23 -4.21
CA GLY A 96 -29.49 -4.24 -4.41
C GLY A 96 -29.19 -5.58 -3.72
N GLU A 97 -27.97 -6.11 -3.89
CA GLU A 97 -27.61 -7.45 -3.43
C GLU A 97 -26.18 -7.50 -2.86
N ILE A 98 -25.96 -8.34 -1.84
CA ILE A 98 -24.66 -8.65 -1.26
C ILE A 98 -24.41 -10.14 -1.51
N LEU A 99 -23.51 -10.44 -2.44
CA LEU A 99 -23.17 -11.81 -2.83
C LEU A 99 -21.96 -12.30 -2.04
N ILE A 100 -22.10 -13.47 -1.40
CA ILE A 100 -21.02 -14.11 -0.63
C ILE A 100 -20.89 -15.55 -1.15
N ASP A 101 -19.67 -15.97 -1.49
CA ASP A 101 -19.40 -17.32 -2.04
C ASP A 101 -19.08 -18.38 -0.97
N THR A 102 -18.84 -17.95 0.27
CA THR A 102 -18.43 -18.82 1.38
C THR A 102 -19.55 -18.94 2.42
N GLU A 103 -20.02 -20.15 2.68
CA GLU A 103 -21.19 -20.42 3.54
C GLU A 103 -21.01 -19.93 4.98
N ALA A 104 -19.85 -20.20 5.61
CA ALA A 104 -19.57 -19.74 6.97
C ALA A 104 -19.58 -18.20 7.11
N ILE A 105 -19.15 -17.49 6.07
CA ILE A 105 -19.14 -16.02 6.04
C ILE A 105 -20.55 -15.49 5.77
N PHE A 106 -21.32 -16.17 4.92
CA PHE A 106 -22.71 -15.85 4.64
C PHE A 106 -23.57 -15.90 5.91
N GLU A 107 -23.46 -16.96 6.71
CA GLU A 107 -24.19 -17.07 7.98
C GLU A 107 -23.84 -15.94 8.95
N GLN A 108 -22.55 -15.58 9.08
CA GLN A 108 -22.10 -14.46 9.90
C GLN A 108 -22.66 -13.11 9.41
N ALA A 109 -22.65 -12.88 8.10
CA ALA A 109 -23.17 -11.66 7.50
C ALA A 109 -24.69 -11.56 7.65
N GLN A 110 -25.42 -12.67 7.46
CA GLN A 110 -26.87 -12.74 7.63
C GLN A 110 -27.26 -12.47 9.08
N GLN A 111 -26.56 -13.08 10.04
CA GLN A 111 -26.74 -12.79 11.46
C GLN A 111 -26.50 -11.31 11.72
N PHE A 112 -25.38 -10.74 11.30
CA PHE A 112 -25.09 -9.32 11.50
C PHE A 112 -26.17 -8.39 10.93
N MET A 113 -26.62 -8.65 9.70
CA MET A 113 -27.70 -7.88 9.07
C MET A 113 -29.03 -8.05 9.81
N ALA A 114 -29.36 -9.24 10.31
CA ALA A 114 -30.59 -9.47 11.07
C ALA A 114 -30.62 -8.67 12.38
N HIS A 115 -29.45 -8.44 12.98
CA HIS A 115 -29.36 -7.62 14.17
C HIS A 115 -29.43 -6.14 13.83
N VAL A 116 -28.57 -5.65 12.92
CA VAL A 116 -28.39 -4.20 12.69
C VAL A 116 -29.42 -3.61 11.71
N MET A 117 -29.88 -4.38 10.73
CA MET A 117 -30.78 -3.94 9.66
C MET A 117 -31.72 -5.08 9.21
N PRO A 118 -32.69 -5.50 10.04
CA PRO A 118 -33.53 -6.68 9.82
C PRO A 118 -34.29 -6.64 8.48
N ASP A 119 -34.75 -5.46 8.04
CA ASP A 119 -35.46 -5.30 6.77
C ASP A 119 -34.62 -5.67 5.54
N ASN A 120 -33.29 -5.56 5.65
CA ASN A 120 -32.36 -5.74 4.53
C ASN A 120 -31.69 -7.12 4.51
N VAL A 121 -32.07 -8.04 5.39
CA VAL A 121 -31.49 -9.39 5.46
C VAL A 121 -31.64 -10.15 4.14
N HIS A 122 -32.77 -9.96 3.44
CA HIS A 122 -33.05 -10.62 2.17
C HIS A 122 -32.09 -10.23 1.03
N ARG A 123 -31.32 -9.15 1.18
CA ARG A 123 -30.33 -8.70 0.20
C ARG A 123 -29.02 -9.50 0.27
N VAL A 124 -28.74 -10.16 1.39
CA VAL A 124 -27.59 -11.05 1.52
C VAL A 124 -27.92 -12.39 0.87
N LYS A 125 -27.15 -12.79 -0.15
CA LYS A 125 -27.36 -14.03 -0.90
C LYS A 125 -26.08 -14.85 -0.98
N LEU A 126 -26.23 -16.16 -0.84
CA LEU A 126 -25.15 -17.12 -1.02
C LEU A 126 -25.00 -17.43 -2.51
N TYR A 127 -23.81 -17.17 -3.04
CA TYR A 127 -23.42 -17.48 -4.40
C TYR A 127 -22.98 -18.95 -4.49
N LYS A 128 -23.59 -19.72 -5.39
CA LYS A 128 -23.39 -21.19 -5.51
C LYS A 128 -23.03 -21.65 -6.93
N ASP A 129 -22.76 -20.73 -7.85
CA ASP A 129 -22.46 -21.09 -9.23
C ASP A 129 -21.01 -21.57 -9.38
N ASP A 130 -20.75 -22.43 -10.37
CA ASP A 130 -19.43 -23.03 -10.61
C ASP A 130 -18.37 -22.01 -11.07
N VAL A 131 -18.79 -20.91 -11.71
CA VAL A 131 -17.89 -19.85 -12.16
C VAL A 131 -17.54 -18.96 -10.98
N PRO A 132 -16.25 -18.62 -10.73
CA PRO A 132 -15.87 -17.72 -9.65
C PRO A 132 -16.63 -16.39 -9.68
N LEU A 133 -17.03 -15.90 -8.50
CA LEU A 133 -17.90 -14.73 -8.34
C LEU A 133 -17.38 -13.52 -9.14
N PHE A 134 -16.11 -13.15 -8.97
CA PHE A 134 -15.53 -11.97 -9.64
C PHE A 134 -15.36 -12.14 -11.15
N SER A 135 -15.13 -13.36 -11.62
CA SER A 135 -15.08 -13.68 -13.04
C SER A 135 -16.45 -13.56 -13.70
N ARG A 136 -17.53 -14.00 -13.02
CA ARG A 136 -18.90 -13.86 -13.53
C ARG A 136 -19.29 -12.39 -13.76
N PHE A 137 -18.91 -11.51 -12.84
CA PHE A 137 -19.16 -10.07 -12.94
C PHE A 137 -18.09 -9.30 -13.72
N GLN A 138 -17.10 -9.98 -14.30
CA GLN A 138 -16.02 -9.38 -15.11
C GLN A 138 -15.22 -8.29 -14.38
N ILE A 139 -15.10 -8.39 -13.06
CA ILE A 139 -14.35 -7.41 -12.24
C ILE A 139 -12.90 -7.85 -11.97
N GLU A 140 -12.55 -9.10 -12.24
CA GLU A 140 -11.19 -9.63 -12.04
C GLU A 140 -10.13 -8.75 -12.72
N HIS A 141 -10.37 -8.37 -13.98
CA HIS A 141 -9.45 -7.52 -14.72
C HIS A 141 -9.29 -6.13 -14.08
N GLN A 142 -10.35 -5.59 -13.47
CA GLN A 142 -10.31 -4.30 -12.78
C GLN A 142 -9.58 -4.40 -11.43
N ILE A 143 -9.59 -5.57 -10.79
CA ILE A 143 -8.80 -5.82 -9.58
C ILE A 143 -7.31 -5.90 -9.95
N GLU A 144 -6.98 -6.58 -11.04
CA GLU A 144 -5.61 -6.64 -11.58
C GLU A 144 -5.05 -5.25 -11.93
N THR A 145 -5.87 -4.33 -12.45
CA THR A 145 -5.39 -2.95 -12.69
C THR A 145 -5.02 -2.20 -11.41
N ALA A 146 -5.48 -2.64 -10.23
CA ALA A 146 -5.02 -2.10 -8.95
C ALA A 146 -3.56 -2.49 -8.65
N TYR A 147 -3.06 -3.60 -9.19
CA TYR A 147 -1.65 -4.02 -9.04
C TYR A 147 -0.74 -3.48 -10.15
N GLY A 148 -1.31 -3.04 -11.27
CA GLY A 148 -0.55 -2.52 -12.41
C GLY A 148 0.12 -1.16 -12.11
N ARG A 149 1.29 -0.90 -12.70
CA ARG A 149 1.89 0.45 -12.67
C ARG A 149 1.07 1.48 -13.48
N GLN A 150 0.44 1.02 -14.56
CA GLN A 150 -0.33 1.85 -15.49
C GLN A 150 -1.81 1.48 -15.45
N VAL A 151 -2.68 2.49 -15.47
CA VAL A 151 -4.13 2.35 -15.55
C VAL A 151 -4.60 2.97 -16.86
N PRO A 152 -5.21 2.19 -17.78
CA PRO A 152 -5.66 2.72 -19.06
C PRO A 152 -6.88 3.64 -18.88
N LEU A 153 -6.94 4.69 -19.68
CA LEU A 153 -8.07 5.61 -19.79
C LEU A 153 -8.99 5.20 -20.96
N PRO A 154 -10.30 5.52 -20.89
CA PRO A 154 -11.26 5.19 -21.95
C PRO A 154 -10.86 5.63 -23.36
N SER A 155 -10.28 6.84 -23.51
CA SER A 155 -9.86 7.38 -24.81
C SER A 155 -8.49 6.90 -25.28
N GLY A 156 -7.89 5.90 -24.62
CA GLY A 156 -6.60 5.31 -25.00
C GLY A 156 -5.38 5.95 -24.33
N GLY A 157 -5.57 6.98 -23.49
CA GLY A 157 -4.56 7.47 -22.57
C GLY A 157 -4.25 6.48 -21.44
N ALA A 158 -3.36 6.85 -20.53
CA ALA A 158 -3.07 6.08 -19.33
C ALA A 158 -2.57 6.98 -18.19
N ILE A 159 -2.92 6.60 -16.96
CA ILE A 159 -2.33 7.15 -15.74
C ILE A 159 -1.21 6.21 -15.30
N VAL A 160 -0.04 6.76 -14.99
CA VAL A 160 1.11 6.04 -14.45
C VAL A 160 1.24 6.41 -12.97
N ILE A 161 1.31 5.41 -12.09
CA ILE A 161 1.40 5.62 -10.64
C ILE A 161 2.76 5.10 -10.16
N ASP A 162 3.57 5.99 -9.60
CA ASP A 162 4.88 5.69 -9.05
C ASP A 162 4.95 6.00 -7.55
N HIS A 163 5.46 5.05 -6.80
CA HIS A 163 5.66 5.16 -5.36
C HIS A 163 7.08 5.63 -5.07
N THR A 164 7.22 6.72 -4.32
CA THR A 164 8.51 7.17 -3.78
C THR A 164 8.51 7.04 -2.26
N GLU A 165 9.62 7.38 -1.62
CA GLU A 165 9.76 7.31 -0.16
C GLU A 165 8.77 8.24 0.57
N ALA A 166 8.56 9.45 0.08
CA ALA A 166 7.80 10.48 0.78
C ALA A 166 6.40 10.73 0.19
N LEU A 167 6.23 10.48 -1.11
CA LEU A 167 5.01 10.80 -1.85
C LEU A 167 4.70 9.79 -2.95
N VAL A 168 3.48 9.83 -3.45
CA VAL A 168 3.08 9.10 -4.66
C VAL A 168 3.00 10.10 -5.81
N SER A 169 3.75 9.85 -6.88
CA SER A 169 3.70 10.64 -8.11
C SER A 169 2.80 9.94 -9.12
N ILE A 170 1.99 10.74 -9.79
CA ILE A 170 1.02 10.28 -10.78
C ILE A 170 1.22 11.09 -12.05
N ASP A 171 1.41 10.42 -13.18
CA ASP A 171 1.65 11.04 -14.49
C ASP A 171 0.53 10.66 -15.47
N VAL A 172 0.06 11.63 -16.27
CA VAL A 172 -1.06 11.45 -17.22
C VAL A 172 -0.56 11.49 -18.65
N ASN A 173 -0.74 10.37 -19.37
CA ASN A 173 -0.33 10.21 -20.75
C ASN A 173 -1.56 10.14 -21.68
N SER A 174 -1.58 10.92 -22.76
CA SER A 174 -2.67 10.94 -23.76
C SER A 174 -2.53 9.91 -24.89
N ALA A 175 -1.59 8.96 -24.77
CA ALA A 175 -1.20 7.91 -25.72
C ALA A 175 -1.94 7.91 -27.09
N ARG A 176 -1.22 8.22 -28.19
CA ARG A 176 -1.61 8.01 -29.60
C ARG A 176 -3.02 8.46 -30.05
N ALA A 177 -3.76 9.23 -29.24
CA ALA A 177 -5.05 9.81 -29.60
C ALA A 177 -4.94 11.04 -30.52
N THR A 178 -3.72 11.39 -30.97
CA THR A 178 -3.42 12.56 -31.80
C THR A 178 -3.74 12.38 -33.29
N LYS A 179 -4.82 11.65 -33.64
CA LYS A 179 -5.29 11.56 -35.03
C LYS A 179 -6.11 12.82 -35.40
N GLY A 180 -5.42 13.96 -35.49
CA GLY A 180 -5.90 15.17 -36.19
C GLY A 180 -6.87 16.10 -35.44
N SER A 181 -7.17 15.85 -34.17
CA SER A 181 -7.91 16.80 -33.31
C SER A 181 -6.96 17.84 -32.69
N ASP A 182 -7.54 18.98 -32.30
CA ASP A 182 -6.87 20.04 -31.54
C ASP A 182 -6.16 19.45 -30.31
N ILE A 183 -4.87 19.77 -30.16
CA ILE A 183 -3.99 19.22 -29.11
C ILE A 183 -4.51 19.66 -27.74
N GLU A 184 -4.99 20.90 -27.62
CA GLU A 184 -5.52 21.44 -26.37
C GLU A 184 -6.80 20.71 -25.93
N ALA A 185 -7.72 20.47 -26.87
CA ALA A 185 -8.95 19.73 -26.59
C ALA A 185 -8.67 18.28 -26.16
N THR A 186 -7.67 17.65 -26.79
CA THR A 186 -7.25 16.29 -26.47
C THR A 186 -6.62 16.21 -25.08
N ALA A 187 -5.75 17.17 -24.73
CA ALA A 187 -5.15 17.28 -23.39
C ALA A 187 -6.23 17.49 -22.32
N PHE A 188 -7.16 18.42 -22.55
CA PHE A 188 -8.24 18.70 -21.62
C PHE A 188 -9.14 17.47 -21.37
N ASN A 189 -9.58 16.80 -22.43
CA ASN A 189 -10.42 15.60 -22.30
C ASN A 189 -9.68 14.45 -21.59
N THR A 190 -8.39 14.24 -21.90
CA THR A 190 -7.58 13.23 -21.21
C THR A 190 -7.44 13.54 -19.72
N ASN A 191 -7.23 14.81 -19.35
CA ASN A 191 -7.14 15.22 -17.95
C ASN A 191 -8.47 15.06 -17.19
N LEU A 192 -9.62 15.28 -17.84
CA LEU A 192 -10.93 15.01 -17.25
C LEU A 192 -11.15 13.51 -17.01
N GLU A 193 -10.83 12.66 -17.99
CA GLU A 193 -10.87 11.21 -17.82
C GLU A 193 -9.92 10.76 -16.70
N ALA A 194 -8.72 11.34 -16.66
CA ALA A 194 -7.76 11.05 -15.61
C ALA A 194 -8.31 11.44 -14.23
N ALA A 195 -8.90 12.63 -14.08
CA ALA A 195 -9.50 13.08 -12.82
C ALA A 195 -10.58 12.11 -12.30
N ASP A 196 -11.38 11.54 -13.19
CA ASP A 196 -12.40 10.55 -12.85
C ASP A 196 -11.80 9.21 -12.45
N GLU A 197 -10.82 8.76 -13.22
CA GLU A 197 -10.18 7.47 -13.01
C GLU A 197 -9.31 7.47 -11.76
N LEU A 198 -8.63 8.57 -11.43
CA LEU A 198 -7.74 8.68 -10.26
C LEU A 198 -8.39 8.30 -8.94
N ALA A 199 -9.66 8.63 -8.76
CA ALA A 199 -10.39 8.31 -7.54
C ALA A 199 -10.49 6.81 -7.28
N ARG A 200 -10.46 5.97 -8.32
CA ARG A 200 -10.59 4.51 -8.20
C ARG A 200 -9.30 3.85 -7.67
N PRO A 201 -8.11 4.01 -8.27
CA PRO A 201 -6.86 3.48 -7.73
C PRO A 201 -6.53 4.02 -6.33
N LEU A 202 -6.81 5.30 -6.04
CA LEU A 202 -6.60 5.87 -4.71
C LEU A 202 -7.35 5.09 -3.62
N ARG A 203 -8.57 4.64 -3.92
CA ARG A 203 -9.39 3.80 -3.01
C ARG A 203 -8.98 2.34 -3.03
N LEU A 204 -8.74 1.75 -4.20
CA LEU A 204 -8.43 0.32 -4.33
C LEU A 204 -7.06 -0.04 -3.76
N ARG A 205 -6.07 0.85 -3.92
CA ARG A 205 -4.70 0.64 -3.40
C ARG A 205 -4.50 1.24 -2.00
N ASP A 206 -5.53 1.90 -1.46
CA ASP A 206 -5.51 2.74 -0.26
C ASP A 206 -4.31 3.69 -0.19
N LEU A 207 -4.06 4.44 -1.28
CA LEU A 207 -2.94 5.37 -1.36
C LEU A 207 -3.14 6.53 -0.38
N GLY A 208 -2.21 6.73 0.53
CA GLY A 208 -2.31 7.82 1.51
C GLY A 208 -0.97 8.48 1.80
N GLY A 209 -1.04 9.68 2.36
CA GLY A 209 0.07 10.61 2.45
C GLY A 209 -0.05 11.71 1.40
N LEU A 210 1.09 12.25 0.98
CA LEU A 210 1.17 13.25 -0.08
C LEU A 210 1.14 12.55 -1.45
N ILE A 211 0.29 13.05 -2.33
CA ILE A 211 0.12 12.58 -3.70
C ILE A 211 0.26 13.79 -4.61
N VAL A 212 1.05 13.66 -5.67
CA VAL A 212 1.28 14.71 -6.66
C VAL A 212 0.84 14.18 -8.01
N VAL A 213 -0.05 14.92 -8.67
CA VAL A 213 -0.57 14.58 -10.00
C VAL A 213 -0.01 15.56 -11.02
N ASP A 214 0.67 15.03 -12.02
CA ASP A 214 1.18 15.72 -13.19
C ASP A 214 0.16 15.58 -14.32
N PHE A 215 -0.68 16.61 -14.48
CA PHE A 215 -1.65 16.68 -15.58
C PHE A 215 -0.97 17.21 -16.83
N ILE A 216 -1.49 16.85 -18.01
CA ILE A 216 -1.00 17.40 -19.27
C ILE A 216 -1.21 18.92 -19.27
N ASP A 217 -0.20 19.68 -19.66
CA ASP A 217 -0.24 21.15 -19.70
C ASP A 217 -1.47 21.68 -20.44
N MET A 218 -2.14 22.66 -19.82
CA MET A 218 -3.30 23.37 -20.38
C MET A 218 -3.06 24.87 -20.29
N GLU A 219 -3.20 25.59 -21.41
CA GLU A 219 -3.04 27.05 -21.46
C GLU A 219 -4.23 27.78 -20.82
N SER A 220 -5.44 27.25 -21.02
CA SER A 220 -6.67 27.82 -20.46
C SER A 220 -6.80 27.57 -18.96
N ALA A 221 -6.79 28.66 -18.17
CA ALA A 221 -7.07 28.63 -16.73
C ALA A 221 -8.51 28.17 -16.41
N LYS A 222 -9.43 28.24 -17.38
CA LYS A 222 -10.79 27.69 -17.23
C LYS A 222 -10.73 26.16 -17.22
N ASN A 223 -9.98 25.57 -18.13
CA ASN A 223 -9.82 24.12 -18.25
C ASN A 223 -9.16 23.54 -16.99
N GLN A 224 -8.12 24.21 -16.47
CA GLN A 224 -7.48 23.83 -15.20
C GLN A 224 -8.49 23.75 -14.04
N ARG A 225 -9.33 24.78 -13.86
CA ARG A 225 -10.35 24.80 -12.79
C ARG A 225 -11.42 23.71 -12.96
N GLU A 226 -11.73 23.37 -14.19
CA GLU A 226 -12.71 22.32 -14.49
C GLU A 226 -12.15 20.93 -14.13
N VAL A 227 -10.89 20.66 -14.46
CA VAL A 227 -10.17 19.45 -14.02
C VAL A 227 -10.08 19.37 -12.49
N GLU A 228 -9.72 20.47 -11.81
CA GLU A 228 -9.71 20.53 -10.33
C GLU A 228 -11.07 20.20 -9.72
N THR A 229 -12.15 20.71 -10.34
CA THR A 229 -13.52 20.49 -9.87
C THR A 229 -13.95 19.04 -10.12
N ARG A 230 -13.63 18.50 -11.31
CA ARG A 230 -13.91 17.10 -11.65
C ARG A 230 -13.24 16.13 -10.68
N LEU A 231 -11.97 16.37 -10.35
CA LEU A 231 -11.24 15.55 -9.38
C LEU A 231 -11.86 15.65 -7.97
N ARG A 232 -12.29 16.86 -7.57
CA ARG A 232 -13.00 17.06 -6.29
C ARG A 232 -14.30 16.24 -6.24
N ASP A 233 -15.07 16.25 -7.31
CA ASP A 233 -16.34 15.53 -7.40
C ASP A 233 -16.11 14.01 -7.40
N ALA A 234 -15.11 13.51 -8.13
CA ALA A 234 -14.75 12.10 -8.17
C ALA A 234 -14.29 11.57 -6.78
N LEU A 235 -13.62 12.42 -6.00
CA LEU A 235 -13.12 12.10 -4.66
C LEU A 235 -14.14 12.33 -3.54
N ARG A 236 -15.30 12.94 -3.82
CA ARG A 236 -16.34 13.21 -2.83
C ARG A 236 -16.82 11.95 -2.10
N TYR A 237 -16.86 10.83 -2.82
CA TYR A 237 -17.28 9.53 -2.28
C TYR A 237 -16.17 8.80 -1.49
N ASP A 238 -14.94 9.34 -1.43
CA ASP A 238 -13.87 8.72 -0.66
C ASP A 238 -14.10 8.89 0.85
N ARG A 239 -13.83 7.82 1.60
CA ARG A 239 -13.92 7.80 3.06
C ARG A 239 -12.71 8.38 3.76
N ALA A 240 -11.55 8.42 3.11
CA ALA A 240 -10.40 9.11 3.64
C ALA A 240 -10.64 10.63 3.62
N ARG A 241 -10.09 11.35 4.59
CA ARG A 241 -10.05 12.81 4.52
C ARG A 241 -9.06 13.20 3.41
N ILE A 242 -9.52 13.99 2.46
CA ILE A 242 -8.70 14.47 1.35
C ILE A 242 -8.62 16.00 1.40
N GLN A 243 -7.42 16.53 1.20
CA GLN A 243 -7.17 17.95 0.98
C GLN A 243 -6.61 18.11 -0.44
N LEU A 244 -7.27 18.94 -1.25
CA LEU A 244 -6.88 19.22 -2.62
C LEU A 244 -6.24 20.60 -2.70
N GLY A 245 -5.05 20.67 -3.27
CA GLY A 245 -4.42 21.91 -3.74
C GLY A 245 -5.03 22.37 -5.06
N LYS A 246 -4.47 23.46 -5.60
CA LYS A 246 -4.72 23.91 -6.97
C LYS A 246 -3.60 23.43 -7.88
N ILE A 247 -3.84 23.42 -9.19
CA ILE A 247 -2.77 23.23 -10.17
C ILE A 247 -1.75 24.36 -10.00
N SER A 248 -0.50 23.98 -9.74
CA SER A 248 0.61 24.89 -9.51
C SER A 248 1.05 25.56 -10.81
N ARG A 249 1.97 26.53 -10.71
CA ARG A 249 2.60 27.14 -11.89
C ARG A 249 3.44 26.16 -12.71
N PHE A 250 3.77 25.00 -12.13
CA PHE A 250 4.55 23.94 -12.77
C PHE A 250 3.65 22.82 -13.33
N GLY A 251 2.32 23.02 -13.42
CA GLY A 251 1.39 21.99 -13.93
C GLY A 251 0.99 20.92 -12.91
N LEU A 252 1.68 20.85 -11.77
CA LEU A 252 1.44 19.83 -10.73
C LEU A 252 0.26 20.18 -9.82
N MET A 253 -0.56 19.19 -9.49
CA MET A 253 -1.62 19.28 -8.48
C MET A 253 -1.26 18.43 -7.26
N GLU A 254 -1.18 19.07 -6.09
CA GLU A 254 -0.89 18.41 -4.83
C GLU A 254 -2.18 18.00 -4.13
N LEU A 255 -2.21 16.80 -3.56
CA LEU A 255 -3.29 16.38 -2.68
C LEU A 255 -2.78 15.53 -1.52
N SER A 256 -3.42 15.68 -0.37
CA SER A 256 -3.14 14.86 0.81
C SER A 256 -4.33 13.97 1.10
N ARG A 257 -4.10 12.66 1.20
CA ARG A 257 -5.14 11.67 1.55
C ARG A 257 -4.78 10.98 2.86
N GLN A 258 -5.71 10.96 3.80
CA GLN A 258 -5.54 10.26 5.08
C GLN A 258 -5.35 8.75 4.86
N ARG A 259 -4.31 8.16 5.47
CA ARG A 259 -4.13 6.70 5.51
C ARG A 259 -5.15 6.07 6.45
N LEU A 260 -5.94 5.13 5.94
CA LEU A 260 -6.92 4.37 6.73
C LEU A 260 -6.38 2.98 7.08
N ARG A 261 -5.66 2.37 6.15
CA ARG A 261 -5.02 1.06 6.27
C ARG A 261 -3.60 1.13 5.70
N PRO A 262 -2.75 0.13 5.97
CA PRO A 262 -1.54 -0.08 5.19
C PRO A 262 -1.89 -0.13 3.71
N ALA A 263 -1.09 0.50 2.87
CA ALA A 263 -1.32 0.49 1.43
C ALA A 263 -1.25 -0.95 0.91
N LEU A 264 -1.97 -1.25 -0.18
CA LEU A 264 -1.93 -2.57 -0.82
C LEU A 264 -0.48 -3.02 -1.03
N ALA A 265 0.38 -2.07 -1.42
CA ALA A 265 1.78 -2.30 -1.68
C ALA A 265 2.60 -2.79 -0.47
N GLU A 266 2.29 -2.31 0.74
CA GLU A 266 2.99 -2.71 1.97
C GLU A 266 2.63 -4.14 2.38
N SER A 267 1.44 -4.62 2.00
CA SER A 267 0.97 -5.98 2.31
C SER A 267 1.28 -7.02 1.23
N ALA A 268 1.33 -6.60 -0.03
CA ALA A 268 1.36 -7.50 -1.18
C ALA A 268 2.72 -7.54 -1.91
N TYR A 269 3.57 -6.52 -1.76
CA TYR A 269 4.87 -6.46 -2.43
C TYR A 269 6.02 -6.56 -1.43
N ILE A 270 7.11 -7.16 -1.92
CA ILE A 270 8.43 -7.05 -1.31
C ILE A 270 9.25 -6.04 -2.11
N ALA A 271 10.20 -5.37 -1.43
CA ALA A 271 11.16 -4.53 -2.13
C ALA A 271 11.91 -5.36 -3.17
N CYS A 272 12.12 -4.79 -4.37
CA CYS A 272 12.82 -5.50 -5.44
C CYS A 272 14.21 -5.93 -4.94
N PRO A 273 14.55 -7.24 -4.98
CA PRO A 273 15.81 -7.74 -4.43
C PRO A 273 17.04 -7.28 -5.23
N ARG A 274 16.83 -6.76 -6.45
CA ARG A 274 17.89 -6.32 -7.35
C ARG A 274 18.22 -4.83 -7.20
N CYS A 275 17.20 -3.97 -7.17
CA CYS A 275 17.42 -2.52 -7.07
C CYS A 275 17.10 -1.94 -5.69
N HIS A 276 16.66 -2.76 -4.73
CA HIS A 276 16.24 -2.33 -3.38
C HIS A 276 15.27 -1.14 -3.39
N GLY A 277 14.38 -1.09 -4.39
CA GLY A 277 13.38 -0.03 -4.55
C GLY A 277 13.84 1.19 -5.35
N VAL A 278 15.09 1.24 -5.84
CA VAL A 278 15.62 2.36 -6.63
C VAL A 278 15.02 2.44 -8.04
N GLY A 279 14.50 1.33 -8.58
CA GLY A 279 13.85 1.27 -9.90
C GLY A 279 14.83 1.29 -11.09
N HIS A 280 16.12 1.51 -10.85
CA HIS A 280 17.18 1.43 -11.84
C HIS A 280 18.43 0.79 -11.23
N ILE A 281 19.27 0.21 -12.09
CA ILE A 281 20.54 -0.40 -11.70
C ILE A 281 21.67 0.24 -12.52
N ARG A 282 22.87 0.33 -11.93
CA ARG A 282 24.04 0.79 -12.67
C ARG A 282 24.35 -0.21 -13.78
N GLY A 283 24.71 0.31 -14.96
CA GLY A 283 25.19 -0.51 -16.07
C GLY A 283 26.47 -1.28 -15.70
N THR A 284 26.77 -2.33 -16.46
CA THR A 284 27.93 -3.20 -16.24
C THR A 284 29.25 -2.41 -16.25
N GLU A 285 29.44 -1.53 -17.24
CA GLU A 285 30.64 -0.69 -17.36
C GLU A 285 30.81 0.25 -16.16
N SER A 286 29.74 0.94 -15.76
CA SER A 286 29.75 1.85 -14.61
C SER A 286 30.06 1.11 -13.31
N THR A 287 29.48 -0.08 -13.13
CA THR A 287 29.71 -0.94 -11.97
C THR A 287 31.14 -1.46 -11.94
N ALA A 288 31.69 -1.86 -13.10
CA ALA A 288 33.07 -2.31 -13.22
C ALA A 288 34.07 -1.19 -12.87
N LEU A 289 33.88 0.02 -13.41
CA LEU A 289 34.71 1.17 -13.07
C LEU A 289 34.62 1.54 -11.59
N HIS A 290 33.44 1.41 -10.98
CA HIS A 290 33.27 1.61 -9.55
C HIS A 290 34.06 0.57 -8.73
N ILE A 291 33.98 -0.71 -9.11
CA ILE A 291 34.73 -1.80 -8.47
C ILE A 291 36.24 -1.58 -8.62
N LEU A 292 36.73 -1.14 -9.78
CA LEU A 292 38.16 -0.80 -9.96
C LEU A 292 38.64 0.24 -8.96
N ARG A 293 37.82 1.26 -8.67
CA ARG A 293 38.17 2.27 -7.66
C ARG A 293 38.23 1.66 -6.25
N ILE A 294 37.29 0.78 -5.92
CA ILE A 294 37.29 0.07 -4.63
C ILE A 294 38.54 -0.83 -4.51
N LEU A 295 38.88 -1.57 -5.56
CA LEU A 295 40.10 -2.40 -5.59
C LEU A 295 41.36 -1.55 -5.39
N GLN A 296 41.41 -0.37 -6.01
CA GLN A 296 42.51 0.57 -5.83
C GLN A 296 42.55 1.11 -4.40
N GLU A 297 41.42 1.47 -3.80
CA GLU A 297 41.32 1.95 -2.42
C GLU A 297 41.74 0.87 -1.41
N GLU A 298 41.31 -0.37 -1.59
CA GLU A 298 41.73 -1.49 -0.74
C GLU A 298 43.20 -1.83 -0.91
N ALA A 299 43.75 -1.70 -2.13
CA ALA A 299 45.18 -1.91 -2.40
C ALA A 299 46.07 -0.81 -1.81
N MET A 300 45.54 0.41 -1.60
CA MET A 300 46.25 1.51 -0.95
C MET A 300 46.40 1.35 0.56
N LYS A 301 45.61 0.49 1.21
CA LYS A 301 45.69 0.29 2.67
C LYS A 301 46.94 -0.52 3.04
N ASP A 302 47.57 -0.16 4.15
CA ASP A 302 48.74 -0.85 4.68
C ASP A 302 48.44 -2.32 5.05
N ASN A 303 49.49 -3.15 4.96
CA ASN A 303 49.48 -4.58 5.27
C ASN A 303 48.51 -5.42 4.42
N THR A 304 48.21 -5.00 3.19
CA THR A 304 47.38 -5.75 2.25
C THR A 304 48.24 -6.69 1.41
N ALA A 305 47.87 -7.96 1.31
CA ALA A 305 48.63 -8.96 0.55
C ALA A 305 47.86 -9.43 -0.69
N GLN A 306 46.56 -9.71 -0.50
CA GLN A 306 45.67 -10.12 -1.57
C GLN A 306 44.29 -9.50 -1.40
N ILE A 307 43.63 -9.20 -2.52
CA ILE A 307 42.25 -8.73 -2.55
C ILE A 307 41.44 -9.73 -3.38
N VAL A 308 40.38 -10.26 -2.79
CA VAL A 308 39.45 -11.18 -3.46
C VAL A 308 38.15 -10.42 -3.72
N ALA A 309 37.79 -10.26 -4.99
CA ALA A 309 36.56 -9.58 -5.39
C ALA A 309 35.62 -10.57 -6.08
N GLN A 310 34.50 -10.87 -5.44
CA GLN A 310 33.40 -11.59 -6.05
C GLN A 310 32.46 -10.60 -6.73
N VAL A 311 32.30 -10.74 -8.04
CA VAL A 311 31.50 -9.82 -8.86
C VAL A 311 30.62 -10.60 -9.84
N PRO A 312 29.53 -10.00 -10.35
CA PRO A 312 28.70 -10.63 -11.39
C PRO A 312 29.52 -11.01 -12.62
N VAL A 313 29.10 -12.08 -13.31
CA VAL A 313 29.84 -12.65 -14.46
C VAL A 313 30.13 -11.60 -15.55
N ASP A 314 29.14 -10.77 -15.90
CA ASP A 314 29.30 -9.73 -16.92
C ASP A 314 30.34 -8.68 -16.50
N VAL A 315 30.35 -8.33 -15.22
CA VAL A 315 31.28 -7.35 -14.65
C VAL A 315 32.70 -7.94 -14.60
N ALA A 316 32.85 -9.20 -14.18
CA ALA A 316 34.15 -9.89 -14.19
C ALA A 316 34.73 -9.97 -15.61
N THR A 317 33.88 -10.30 -16.58
CA THR A 317 34.27 -10.38 -17.99
C THR A 317 34.79 -9.05 -18.49
N PHE A 318 34.10 -7.95 -18.17
CA PHE A 318 34.54 -6.60 -18.54
C PHE A 318 35.86 -6.18 -17.86
N LEU A 319 36.02 -6.53 -16.58
CA LEU A 319 37.23 -6.23 -15.82
C LEU A 319 38.46 -6.99 -16.33
N LEU A 320 38.30 -8.26 -16.67
CA LEU A 320 39.40 -9.15 -17.09
C LEU A 320 39.78 -9.00 -18.57
N ASN A 321 38.92 -8.41 -19.40
CA ASN A 321 39.20 -8.18 -20.82
C ASN A 321 39.51 -6.70 -21.10
N GLU A 322 38.50 -5.85 -21.11
CA GLU A 322 38.62 -4.43 -21.49
C GLU A 322 39.45 -3.62 -20.50
N LYS A 323 39.39 -3.97 -19.21
CA LYS A 323 40.08 -3.27 -18.13
C LYS A 323 41.26 -4.03 -17.54
N ARG A 324 41.75 -5.04 -18.25
CA ARG A 324 42.88 -5.88 -17.83
C ARG A 324 44.14 -5.06 -17.53
N THR A 325 44.44 -4.08 -18.38
CA THR A 325 45.62 -3.22 -18.20
C THR A 325 45.53 -2.40 -16.93
N ASP A 326 44.33 -1.92 -16.61
CA ASP A 326 44.08 -1.10 -15.43
C ASP A 326 44.23 -1.95 -14.16
N VAL A 327 43.68 -3.18 -14.12
CA VAL A 327 43.86 -4.12 -13.01
C VAL A 327 45.35 -4.42 -12.77
N LEU A 328 46.09 -4.75 -13.84
CA LEU A 328 47.51 -5.08 -13.74
C LEU A 328 48.36 -3.87 -13.30
N SER A 329 47.94 -2.66 -13.65
CA SER A 329 48.59 -1.43 -13.17
C SER A 329 48.43 -1.25 -11.65
N ILE A 330 47.29 -1.65 -11.08
CA ILE A 330 47.04 -1.61 -9.63
C ILE A 330 47.91 -2.66 -8.94
N GLU A 331 47.94 -3.90 -9.45
CA GLU A 331 48.77 -4.97 -8.88
C GLU A 331 50.26 -4.61 -8.85
N THR A 332 50.80 -4.11 -9.96
CA THR A 332 52.22 -3.75 -10.08
C THR A 332 52.60 -2.54 -9.23
N ARG A 333 51.72 -1.54 -9.14
CA ARG A 333 51.98 -0.32 -8.37
C ARG A 333 51.96 -0.55 -6.87
N PHE A 334 50.99 -1.33 -6.37
CA PHE A 334 50.80 -1.57 -4.93
C PHE A 334 51.44 -2.87 -4.45
N LYS A 335 51.93 -3.73 -5.36
CA LYS A 335 52.51 -5.05 -5.06
C LYS A 335 51.54 -5.96 -4.28
N VAL A 336 50.27 -5.92 -4.67
CA VAL A 336 49.16 -6.71 -4.11
C VAL A 336 48.62 -7.62 -5.21
N SER A 337 48.23 -8.86 -4.86
CA SER A 337 47.54 -9.75 -5.81
C SER A 337 46.03 -9.48 -5.81
N ILE A 338 45.44 -9.32 -7.00
CA ILE A 338 43.99 -9.11 -7.14
C ILE A 338 43.38 -10.38 -7.77
N LEU A 339 42.48 -11.02 -7.02
CA LEU A 339 41.72 -12.18 -7.48
C LEU A 339 40.29 -11.75 -7.79
N LEU A 340 39.92 -11.72 -9.08
CA LEU A 340 38.55 -11.50 -9.52
C LEU A 340 37.85 -12.85 -9.69
N VAL A 341 36.80 -13.09 -8.92
CA VAL A 341 35.99 -14.31 -8.94
C VAL A 341 34.62 -14.00 -9.56
N PRO A 342 34.32 -14.51 -10.77
CA PRO A 342 32.98 -14.39 -11.34
C PRO A 342 31.99 -15.27 -10.56
N ASN A 343 31.00 -14.65 -9.91
CA ASN A 343 29.96 -15.38 -9.17
C ASN A 343 28.63 -15.33 -9.94
N ARG A 344 28.04 -16.50 -10.24
CA ARG A 344 26.76 -16.64 -10.95
C ARG A 344 25.54 -16.31 -10.08
N HIS A 345 25.71 -16.33 -8.76
CA HIS A 345 24.66 -16.01 -7.79
C HIS A 345 24.60 -14.52 -7.46
N LEU A 346 25.58 -13.73 -7.92
CA LEU A 346 25.58 -12.27 -7.79
C LEU A 346 25.07 -11.63 -9.08
N GLU A 347 24.02 -10.83 -8.95
CA GLU A 347 23.53 -9.95 -10.01
C GLU A 347 23.90 -8.49 -9.71
N THR A 348 24.03 -7.67 -10.76
CA THR A 348 24.21 -6.22 -10.59
C THR A 348 23.02 -5.63 -9.81
N PRO A 349 23.29 -4.82 -8.76
CA PRO A 349 24.54 -4.14 -8.40
C PRO A 349 25.40 -4.83 -7.32
N ASN A 350 25.09 -6.06 -6.91
CA ASN A 350 25.73 -6.71 -5.76
C ASN A 350 27.15 -7.19 -6.08
N TYR A 351 28.09 -6.96 -5.15
CA TYR A 351 29.47 -7.44 -5.20
C TYR A 351 30.01 -7.64 -3.77
N LYS A 352 31.03 -8.47 -3.61
CA LYS A 352 31.78 -8.64 -2.35
C LYS A 352 33.27 -8.40 -2.61
N VAL A 353 33.93 -7.60 -1.78
CA VAL A 353 35.37 -7.36 -1.84
C VAL A 353 35.94 -7.67 -0.47
N GLU A 354 36.83 -8.66 -0.43
CA GLU A 354 37.51 -9.10 0.78
C GLU A 354 39.00 -8.83 0.67
N ARG A 355 39.58 -8.37 1.77
CA ARG A 355 40.98 -8.01 1.86
C ARG A 355 41.71 -8.97 2.80
N LEU A 356 42.70 -9.67 2.26
CA LEU A 356 43.57 -10.57 3.02
C LEU A 356 44.88 -9.86 3.37
N ARG A 357 45.23 -9.86 4.66
CA ARG A 357 46.48 -9.27 5.15
C ARG A 357 47.62 -10.27 5.05
N HIS A 358 48.87 -9.78 5.08
CA HIS A 358 50.04 -10.67 5.09
C HIS A 358 50.04 -11.61 6.30
N ASP A 359 49.51 -11.17 7.44
CA ASP A 359 49.44 -11.97 8.67
C ASP A 359 48.44 -13.14 8.54
N ASP A 360 47.32 -12.93 7.83
CA ASP A 360 46.27 -13.94 7.63
C ASP A 360 46.69 -15.01 6.61
N LEU A 361 47.40 -14.60 5.56
CA LEU A 361 47.97 -15.50 4.53
C LEU A 361 49.06 -16.44 5.07
N ASN A 362 49.77 -16.02 6.12
CA ASN A 362 50.79 -16.86 6.77
C ASN A 362 50.19 -17.86 7.77
N GLN A 363 48.92 -17.69 8.18
CA GLN A 363 48.21 -18.58 9.11
C GLN A 363 47.19 -19.50 8.44
N ALA A 364 46.82 -19.24 7.18
CA ALA A 364 45.86 -20.04 6.43
C ALA A 364 46.52 -21.20 5.67
N GLU A 365 45.87 -22.37 5.69
CA GLU A 365 46.10 -23.48 4.73
C GLU A 365 46.00 -22.96 3.27
N PRO A 366 46.58 -23.66 2.26
CA PRO A 366 46.65 -23.16 0.89
C PRO A 366 45.29 -22.65 0.42
N LEU A 367 45.27 -21.38 0.00
CA LEU A 367 44.05 -20.70 -0.45
C LEU A 367 43.29 -21.59 -1.45
N PRO A 368 41.97 -21.79 -1.26
CA PRO A 368 41.16 -22.55 -2.19
C PRO A 368 41.30 -22.00 -3.62
N LEU A 369 41.10 -22.87 -4.61
CA LEU A 369 41.12 -22.46 -6.02
C LEU A 369 40.05 -21.40 -6.26
N SER A 370 40.29 -20.49 -7.20
CA SER A 370 39.42 -19.34 -7.45
C SER A 370 37.96 -19.67 -7.74
N PHE A 371 37.66 -20.89 -8.19
CA PHE A 371 36.31 -21.39 -8.43
C PHE A 371 35.61 -21.96 -7.18
N ASP A 372 36.35 -22.35 -6.14
CA ASP A 372 35.83 -22.86 -4.87
C ASP A 372 35.55 -21.74 -3.85
N LEU A 373 36.05 -20.52 -4.12
CA LEU A 373 35.78 -19.31 -3.34
C LEU A 373 34.42 -18.66 -3.65
N VAL A 374 33.65 -19.26 -4.57
CA VAL A 374 32.29 -18.81 -4.85
C VAL A 374 31.43 -19.15 -3.64
N GLU A 375 31.18 -18.17 -2.79
CA GLU A 375 30.19 -18.33 -1.74
C GLU A 375 28.82 -18.50 -2.41
N GLY A 376 28.20 -19.66 -2.15
CA GLY A 376 26.78 -19.85 -2.42
C GLY A 376 25.98 -18.78 -1.67
N PRO A 377 24.74 -18.48 -2.12
CA PRO A 377 23.90 -17.56 -1.39
C PRO A 377 23.81 -18.03 0.06
N GLU A 378 24.11 -17.16 1.02
CA GLU A 378 23.68 -17.39 2.40
C GLU A 378 22.18 -17.69 2.29
N GLU A 379 21.75 -18.87 2.73
CA GLU A 379 20.33 -19.15 2.93
C GLU A 379 19.86 -18.10 3.95
N GLN A 380 19.39 -16.96 3.43
CA GLN A 380 18.88 -15.89 4.25
C GLN A 380 17.88 -16.50 5.23
N ASP A 381 17.96 -16.05 6.48
CA ASP A 381 17.17 -16.41 7.65
C ASP A 381 15.63 -16.31 7.49
N VAL A 382 15.10 -16.36 6.27
CA VAL A 382 13.68 -16.48 5.94
C VAL A 382 13.05 -17.69 6.64
N ALA A 383 13.81 -18.78 6.83
CA ALA A 383 13.33 -19.96 7.57
C ALA A 383 13.27 -19.73 9.10
N LYS A 384 14.10 -18.85 9.67
CA LYS A 384 14.03 -18.48 11.10
C LYS A 384 12.94 -17.43 11.34
N ALA A 385 12.84 -16.42 10.49
CA ALA A 385 11.77 -15.41 10.58
C ALA A 385 10.37 -16.03 10.46
N LYS A 386 10.16 -16.97 9.52
CA LYS A 386 8.90 -17.72 9.41
C LYS A 386 8.61 -18.64 10.61
N LYS A 387 9.66 -19.16 11.28
CA LYS A 387 9.50 -19.98 12.49
C LYS A 387 9.21 -19.15 13.74
N GLU A 388 9.68 -17.91 13.80
CA GLU A 388 9.36 -16.98 14.88
C GLU A 388 7.95 -16.40 14.73
N GLU A 389 7.52 -16.01 13.52
CA GLU A 389 6.13 -15.59 13.25
C GLU A 389 5.11 -16.72 13.49
N ALA A 390 5.44 -17.97 13.19
CA ALA A 390 4.56 -19.10 13.43
C ALA A 390 4.38 -19.46 14.93
N LYS A 391 5.22 -18.90 15.82
CA LYS A 391 5.21 -19.21 17.26
C LYS A 391 4.41 -18.25 18.12
N GLU A 392 3.99 -17.10 17.59
CA GLU A 392 3.02 -16.26 18.28
C GLU A 392 1.63 -16.90 18.18
N VAL A 393 1.26 -17.65 19.23
CA VAL A 393 -0.11 -18.16 19.41
C VAL A 393 -1.05 -16.95 19.38
N ARG A 394 -1.83 -16.81 18.30
CA ARG A 394 -2.87 -15.78 18.20
C ARG A 394 -3.80 -15.92 19.41
N GLN A 395 -3.76 -14.94 20.30
CA GLN A 395 -4.65 -14.89 21.45
C GLN A 395 -6.09 -14.81 20.97
N GLU A 396 -6.97 -15.68 21.46
CA GLU A 396 -8.40 -15.61 21.16
C GLU A 396 -9.04 -14.46 21.95
N ALA A 397 -9.94 -13.71 21.30
CA ALA A 397 -10.66 -12.64 21.97
C ALA A 397 -11.65 -13.20 23.00
N VAL A 398 -11.65 -12.60 24.20
CA VAL A 398 -12.57 -12.96 25.30
C VAL A 398 -14.03 -12.61 24.94
N VAL A 399 -14.25 -11.52 24.22
CA VAL A 399 -15.59 -11.12 23.74
C VAL A 399 -15.80 -11.61 22.31
N LYS A 400 -16.46 -12.77 22.16
CA LYS A 400 -16.92 -13.31 20.87
C LYS A 400 -18.36 -12.84 20.63
N GLY A 401 -18.54 -11.74 19.88
CA GLY A 401 -19.81 -11.27 19.31
C GLY A 401 -21.02 -11.21 20.25
N ILE A 402 -21.45 -10.01 20.64
CA ILE A 402 -22.60 -9.83 21.55
C ILE A 402 -23.88 -9.81 20.73
N THR A 403 -24.80 -10.70 21.07
CA THR A 403 -26.17 -10.74 20.53
C THR A 403 -27.01 -9.74 21.33
N PRO A 404 -27.52 -8.65 20.73
CA PRO A 404 -28.41 -7.74 21.45
C PRO A 404 -29.74 -8.43 21.80
N ALA A 405 -30.33 -8.04 22.94
CA ALA A 405 -31.51 -8.69 23.51
C ALA A 405 -32.80 -8.54 22.68
N GLN A 406 -32.85 -7.59 21.74
CA GLN A 406 -34.00 -7.35 20.85
C GLN A 406 -33.53 -6.93 19.45
N PRO A 407 -34.26 -7.33 18.38
CA PRO A 407 -33.99 -6.86 17.02
C PRO A 407 -34.21 -5.35 16.89
N ALA A 408 -33.61 -4.74 15.87
CA ALA A 408 -33.83 -3.32 15.56
C ALA A 408 -35.32 -3.06 15.23
N PRO A 409 -35.90 -1.95 15.72
CA PRO A 409 -37.29 -1.57 15.44
C PRO A 409 -37.52 -1.14 13.99
#